data_AF-A0A317ISF7-F1
#
_entry.id   AF-A0A317ISF7-F1
#
_cell.length_a   1.000
_cell.length_b   1.000
_cell.length_c   1.000
_cell.angle_alpha   90.00
_cell.angle_beta   90.00
_cell.angle_gamma   90.00
#
_symmetry.space_group_name_H-M   'P 1'
#
loop_
_entity.id
_entity.type
_entity.pdbx_description
1 polymer ?
#
loop_
_entity_poly.entity_id
_entity_poly.type
_entity_poly.pdbx_seq_one_letter_code
_entity_poly.pdbx_strand_id
1 'polypeptide(L)'
;MFHNVEAYHRPRSVREALRLLQSGNGGARVIAGGTDGVAGEQRSVRILIDISGAGLRYIRRRGSNHTIGGATPLAELEESVILRDIAGGILSQAAGACGSPQNRNVATLGN
;
A
#
# COMPACT_ATOMS: atom_id res chain seq x y z
N MET A 1 -17.37 7.17 0.69
CA MET A 1 -16.56 8.30 0.20
C MET A 1 -16.08 9.11 1.40
N PHE A 2 -14.87 9.68 1.36
CA PHE A 2 -14.40 10.57 2.42
C PHE A 2 -15.04 11.96 2.23
N HIS A 3 -15.77 12.45 3.22
CA HIS A 3 -16.54 13.70 3.10
C HIS A 3 -15.93 14.86 3.88
N ASN A 4 -15.07 14.58 4.86
CA ASN A 4 -14.59 15.54 5.84
C ASN A 4 -13.06 15.68 5.82
N VAL A 5 -12.40 15.33 4.70
CA VAL A 5 -10.94 15.42 4.59
C VAL A 5 -10.54 16.88 4.50
N GLU A 6 -9.72 17.31 5.45
CA GLU A 6 -9.18 18.65 5.59
C GLU A 6 -7.70 18.70 5.17
N ALA A 7 -6.97 17.58 5.26
CA ALA A 7 -5.56 17.51 4.91
C ALA A 7 -5.16 16.20 4.23
N TYR A 8 -4.16 16.30 3.35
CA TYR A 8 -3.51 15.17 2.70
C TYR A 8 -2.00 15.32 2.86
N HIS A 9 -1.35 14.27 3.36
CA HIS A 9 0.09 14.23 3.54
C HIS A 9 0.70 13.06 2.79
N ARG A 10 1.89 13.28 2.23
CA ARG A 10 2.68 12.26 1.55
C ARG A 10 4.08 12.16 2.19
N PRO A 11 4.19 11.51 3.36
CA PRO A 11 5.45 11.38 4.08
C PRO A 11 6.52 10.65 3.28
N ARG A 12 7.78 11.02 3.49
CA ARG A 12 8.95 10.40 2.83
C ARG A 12 9.55 9.25 3.64
N SER A 13 8.98 8.94 4.79
CA SER A 13 9.43 7.83 5.64
C SER A 13 8.30 7.27 6.50
N VAL A 14 8.45 5.99 6.88
CA VAL A 14 7.55 5.34 7.84
C VAL A 14 7.48 6.12 9.16
N ARG A 15 8.60 6.65 9.65
CA ARG A 15 8.64 7.42 10.89
C ARG A 15 7.78 8.67 10.81
N GLU A 16 7.82 9.37 9.69
CA GLU A 16 6.98 10.54 9.45
C GLU A 16 5.50 10.18 9.34
N ALA A 17 5.18 9.10 8.61
CA ALA A 17 3.82 8.59 8.51
C ALA A 17 3.22 8.25 9.89
N LEU A 18 4.00 7.58 10.76
CA LEU A 18 3.57 7.25 12.11
C LEU A 18 3.34 8.49 12.98
N ARG A 19 4.16 9.53 12.87
CA ARG A 19 3.95 10.79 13.59
C ARG A 19 2.65 11.47 13.18
N LEU A 20 2.38 11.54 11.86
CA LEU A 20 1.14 12.11 11.32
C LEU A 20 -0.09 11.31 11.78
N LEU A 21 0.04 9.97 11.80
CA LEU A 21 -1.04 9.09 12.24
C LEU A 21 -1.36 9.31 13.72
N GLN A 22 -0.33 9.43 14.57
CA GLN A 22 -0.47 9.72 16.00
C GLN A 22 -1.05 11.11 16.24
N SER A 23 -0.59 12.13 15.53
CA SER A 23 -1.09 13.51 15.70
C SER A 23 -2.55 13.67 15.25
N GLY A 24 -3.04 12.80 14.38
CA GLY A 24 -4.41 12.84 13.91
C GLY A 24 -5.47 12.40 14.92
N ASN A 25 -5.08 11.88 16.09
CA ASN A 25 -5.97 11.53 17.20
C ASN A 25 -7.25 10.76 16.77
N GLY A 26 -7.08 9.72 15.93
CA GLY A 26 -8.19 8.90 15.41
C GLY A 26 -8.86 9.44 14.13
N GLY A 27 -8.64 10.70 13.77
CA GLY A 27 -9.11 11.31 12.51
C GLY A 27 -8.13 11.18 11.34
N ALA A 28 -6.95 10.60 11.55
CA ALA A 28 -6.01 10.31 10.47
C ALA A 28 -6.13 8.88 9.96
N ARG A 29 -5.92 8.71 8.65
CA ARG A 29 -5.93 7.41 8.00
C ARG A 29 -4.79 7.25 7.01
N VAL A 30 -4.10 6.12 7.12
CA VAL A 30 -3.15 5.68 6.10
C VAL A 30 -3.92 5.24 4.85
N ILE A 31 -3.42 5.65 3.70
CA ILE A 31 -3.84 5.16 2.40
C ILE A 31 -2.60 4.76 1.60
N ALA A 32 -2.74 3.74 0.76
CA ALA A 32 -1.73 3.34 -0.20
C ALA A 32 -2.32 3.46 -1.62
N GLY A 33 -2.72 2.33 -2.21
CA GLY A 33 -3.25 2.28 -3.57
C GLY A 33 -4.63 2.91 -3.76
N GLY A 34 -5.39 3.03 -2.65
CA GLY A 34 -6.71 3.65 -2.65
C GLY A 34 -7.78 2.88 -3.43
N THR A 35 -7.50 1.65 -3.86
CA THR A 35 -8.44 0.78 -4.58
C THR A 35 -9.42 0.10 -3.67
N ASP A 36 -8.96 -0.26 -2.48
CA ASP A 36 -9.81 -0.87 -1.48
C ASP A 36 -10.51 0.24 -0.70
N GLY A 37 -11.83 0.08 -0.58
CA GLY A 37 -12.62 0.93 0.29
C GLY A 37 -12.04 0.85 1.69
N VAL A 38 -11.67 1.99 2.27
CA VAL A 38 -11.26 2.02 3.67
C VAL A 38 -12.41 1.47 4.53
N ALA A 39 -12.17 0.35 5.20
CA ALA A 39 -13.09 -0.22 6.17
C ALA A 39 -13.23 0.70 7.40
N GLY A 40 -14.47 0.89 7.86
CA GLY A 40 -14.80 1.71 9.05
C GLY A 40 -15.48 3.04 8.74
N GLU A 41 -15.63 3.88 9.77
CA GLU A 41 -16.32 5.18 9.65
C GLU A 41 -15.52 6.20 8.85
N GLN A 42 -15.80 6.31 7.56
CA GLN A 42 -15.15 7.29 6.66
C GLN A 42 -15.52 8.75 6.99
N ARG A 43 -16.55 8.98 7.81
CA ARG A 43 -16.99 10.33 8.23
C ARG A 43 -16.10 10.95 9.30
N SER A 44 -15.38 10.15 10.09
CA SER A 44 -14.46 10.67 11.11
C SER A 44 -13.06 10.97 10.57
N VAL A 45 -12.75 10.52 9.35
CA VAL A 45 -11.47 10.76 8.69
C VAL A 45 -11.37 12.20 8.19
N ARG A 46 -10.41 12.95 8.75
CA ARG A 46 -10.06 14.32 8.39
C ARG A 46 -8.70 14.43 7.72
N ILE A 47 -7.80 13.47 7.95
CA ILE A 47 -6.44 13.49 7.42
C ILE A 47 -6.17 12.19 6.66
N LEU A 48 -5.70 12.31 5.42
CA LEU A 48 -5.20 11.19 4.63
C LEU A 48 -3.67 11.21 4.60
N ILE A 49 -3.06 10.05 4.81
CA ILE A 49 -1.61 9.86 4.84
C ILE A 49 -1.24 8.85 3.76
N ASP A 50 -0.79 9.34 2.61
CA ASP A 50 -0.33 8.51 1.49
C ASP A 50 1.09 7.98 1.74
N ILE A 51 1.19 6.67 1.97
CA ILE A 51 2.46 5.99 2.23
C ILE A 51 3.20 5.56 0.95
N SER A 52 2.73 5.90 -0.25
CA SER A 52 3.40 5.62 -1.52
C SER A 52 4.81 6.20 -1.59
N GLY A 53 5.06 7.31 -0.88
CA GLY A 53 6.37 7.97 -0.76
C GLY A 53 7.23 7.49 0.41
N ALA A 54 6.73 6.61 1.28
CA ALA A 54 7.34 6.32 2.58
C ALA A 54 8.51 5.32 2.53
N GLY A 55 8.97 4.93 1.34
CA GLY A 55 10.02 3.92 1.15
C GLY A 55 9.52 2.47 1.32
N LEU A 56 8.20 2.25 1.20
CA LEU A 56 7.55 0.95 1.35
C LEU A 56 7.23 0.25 0.02
N ARG A 57 7.75 0.74 -1.10
CA ARG A 57 7.66 0.10 -2.42
C ARG A 57 8.98 -0.61 -2.72
N TYR A 58 9.01 -1.93 -2.57
CA TYR A 58 10.17 -2.76 -2.88
C TYR A 58 9.83 -4.26 -2.92
N ILE A 59 10.65 -5.01 -3.66
CA ILE A 59 10.77 -6.47 -3.59
C ILE A 59 12.27 -6.78 -3.40
N ARG A 60 12.65 -7.41 -2.28
CA ARG A 60 14.07 -7.63 -1.94
C ARG A 60 14.29 -9.00 -1.32
N ARG A 61 15.49 -9.53 -1.49
CA ARG A 61 15.98 -10.69 -0.75
C ARG A 61 16.76 -10.24 0.48
N ARG A 62 16.49 -10.86 1.62
CA ARG A 62 17.25 -10.73 2.87
C ARG A 62 17.63 -12.12 3.36
N GLY A 63 18.84 -12.54 3.05
CA GLY A 63 19.32 -13.89 3.35
C GLY A 63 18.51 -14.96 2.61
N SER A 64 17.87 -15.86 3.35
CA SER A 64 16.95 -16.88 2.82
C SER A 64 15.54 -16.37 2.55
N ASN A 65 15.18 -15.18 3.07
CA ASN A 65 13.82 -14.67 3.00
C ASN A 65 13.66 -13.63 1.90
N HIS A 66 12.43 -13.51 1.40
CA HIS A 66 12.03 -12.40 0.55
C HIS A 66 11.16 -11.44 1.36
N THR A 67 11.39 -10.15 1.17
CA THR A 67 10.67 -9.06 1.82
C THR A 67 10.02 -8.20 0.75
N ILE A 68 8.71 -8.01 0.85
CA ILE A 68 7.93 -7.15 -0.02
C ILE A 68 7.41 -6.00 0.83
N GLY A 69 7.56 -4.77 0.35
CA GLY A 69 7.02 -3.60 1.01
C GLY A 69 5.51 -3.48 0.81
N GLY A 70 4.81 -2.98 1.83
CA GLY A 70 3.35 -2.89 1.79
C GLY A 70 2.81 -1.97 0.70
N ALA A 71 3.58 -0.96 0.26
CA ALA A 71 3.18 -0.03 -0.79
C ALA A 71 3.61 -0.49 -2.20
N THR A 72 4.01 -1.75 -2.37
CA THR A 72 4.36 -2.30 -3.69
C THR A 72 3.08 -2.60 -4.50
N PRO A 73 2.90 -2.02 -5.71
CA PRO A 73 1.73 -2.26 -6.55
C PRO A 73 1.60 -3.71 -7.00
N LEU A 74 0.38 -4.22 -7.13
CA LEU A 74 0.13 -5.60 -7.58
C LEU A 74 0.68 -5.86 -8.99
N ALA A 75 0.70 -4.86 -9.88
CA ALA A 75 1.34 -4.96 -11.19
C ALA A 75 2.86 -5.27 -11.08
N GLU A 76 3.55 -4.70 -10.09
CA GLU A 76 4.97 -4.98 -9.86
C GLU A 76 5.17 -6.40 -9.30
N LEU A 77 4.21 -6.95 -8.56
CA LEU A 77 4.24 -8.35 -8.10
C LEU A 77 3.99 -9.31 -9.27
N GLU A 78 3.02 -9.01 -10.13
CA GLU A 78 2.70 -9.77 -11.34
C GLU A 78 3.92 -9.88 -12.27
N GLU A 79 4.63 -8.78 -12.47
CA GLU A 79 5.78 -8.71 -13.39
C GLU A 79 7.11 -9.16 -12.76
N SER A 80 7.17 -9.41 -11.45
CA SER A 80 8.41 -9.69 -10.74
C SER A 80 9.02 -11.05 -11.12
N VAL A 81 10.21 -11.01 -11.73
CA VAL A 81 11.02 -12.20 -11.98
C VAL A 81 11.34 -12.94 -10.68
N ILE A 82 11.66 -12.21 -9.61
CA ILE A 82 11.95 -12.79 -8.28
C ILE A 82 10.76 -13.62 -7.78
N LEU A 83 9.53 -13.12 -7.94
CA LEU A 83 8.35 -13.82 -7.44
C LEU A 83 7.94 -15.00 -8.32
N ARG A 84 8.28 -15.02 -9.61
CA ARG A 84 8.04 -16.17 -10.49
C ARG A 84 8.82 -17.41 -10.05
N ASP A 85 10.00 -17.22 -9.47
CA ASP A 85 10.86 -18.32 -9.02
C ASP A 85 10.49 -18.81 -7.60
N ILE A 86 9.67 -18.07 -6.85
CA ILE A 86 9.27 -18.41 -5.48
C ILE A 86 7.97 -19.22 -5.51
N ALA A 87 7.97 -20.38 -4.85
CA ALA A 87 6.79 -21.21 -4.65
C ALA A 87 5.99 -21.47 -5.95
N GLY A 88 6.70 -21.72 -7.05
CA GLY A 88 6.09 -21.97 -8.36
C GLY A 88 5.41 -20.74 -8.98
N GLY A 89 5.76 -19.53 -8.54
CA GLY A 89 5.23 -18.29 -9.09
C GLY A 89 3.85 -17.90 -8.57
N ILE A 90 3.35 -18.57 -7.52
CA ILE A 90 1.97 -18.40 -7.06
C ILE A 90 1.64 -16.93 -6.69
N LEU A 91 2.60 -16.19 -6.11
CA LEU A 91 2.39 -14.79 -5.74
C LEU A 91 2.27 -13.87 -6.96
N SER A 92 3.08 -14.10 -8.00
CA SER A 92 3.00 -13.35 -9.27
C SER A 92 1.69 -13.65 -10.00
N GLN A 93 1.30 -14.93 -10.07
CA GLN A 93 0.04 -15.34 -10.69
C GLN A 93 -1.18 -14.79 -9.95
N ALA A 94 -1.18 -14.88 -8.62
CA ALA A 94 -2.26 -14.36 -7.79
C ALA A 94 -2.40 -12.83 -7.95
N ALA A 95 -1.28 -12.10 -7.97
CA ALA A 95 -1.31 -10.66 -8.21
C ALA A 95 -1.92 -10.33 -9.58
N GLY A 96 -1.56 -11.05 -10.64
CA GLY A 96 -2.12 -10.87 -11.99
C GLY A 96 -3.62 -11.21 -12.10
N ALA A 97 -4.14 -12.05 -11.20
CA ALA A 97 -5.57 -12.37 -11.11
C ALA A 97 -6.39 -11.32 -10.35
N CYS A 98 -5.76 -10.34 -9.69
CA CYS A 98 -6.47 -9.32 -8.92
C CYS A 98 -7.00 -8.19 -9.81
N GLY A 99 -8.32 -8.12 -10.01
CA GLY A 99 -8.99 -6.98 -10.65
C GLY A 99 -8.53 -6.70 -12.09
N SER A 100 -8.76 -5.47 -12.56
CA SER A 100 -8.30 -5.01 -13.87
C SER A 100 -6.84 -4.53 -13.84
N PRO A 101 -6.15 -4.39 -14.99
CA PRO A 101 -4.82 -3.79 -15.05
C PRO A 101 -4.75 -2.40 -14.40
N GLN A 102 -5.81 -1.60 -14.53
CA GLN A 102 -5.91 -0.28 -13.90
C GLN A 102 -5.89 -0.39 -12.37
N ASN A 103 -6.62 -1.36 -11.81
CA ASN A 103 -6.60 -1.60 -10.38
C ASN A 103 -5.23 -2.09 -9.93
N ARG A 104 -4.57 -3.01 -10.64
CA ARG A 104 -3.25 -3.54 -10.25
C ARG A 104 -2.13 -2.51 -10.29
N ASN A 105 -2.25 -1.50 -11.14
CA ASN A 105 -1.29 -0.41 -11.22
C ASN A 105 -1.29 0.49 -9.98
N VAL A 106 -2.40 0.52 -9.22
CA VAL A 106 -2.51 1.34 -8.01
C VAL A 106 -2.68 0.53 -6.73
N ALA A 107 -3.45 -0.57 -6.74
CA ALA A 107 -3.63 -1.47 -5.61
C ALA A 107 -2.27 -1.98 -5.11
N THR A 108 -2.08 -2.00 -3.79
CA THR A 108 -0.81 -2.39 -3.18
C THR A 108 -0.97 -3.66 -2.35
N LEU A 109 0.11 -4.41 -2.15
CA LEU A 109 0.10 -5.65 -1.37
C LEU A 109 -0.41 -5.46 0.07
N GLY A 110 -0.05 -4.34 0.71
CA GLY A 110 -0.40 -4.03 2.10
C GLY A 110 -1.81 -3.48 2.30
N ASN A 111 -2.54 -3.30 1.19
CA ASN A 111 -3.82 -2.59 1.06
C ASN A 111 -3.77 -1.07 1.27
#